data_AF-A0A840E4P5-F1
#
_entry.id   AF-A0A840E4P5-F1
#
_cell.length_a   1.000
_cell.length_b   1.000
_cell.length_c   1.000
_cell.angle_alpha   90.00
_cell.angle_beta   90.00
_cell.angle_gamma   90.00
#
_symmetry.space_group_name_H-M   'P 1'
#
loop_
_entity.id
_entity.type
_entity.pdbx_description
1 polymer ?
#
loop_
_entity_poly.entity_id
_entity_poly.type
_entity_poly.pdbx_seq_one_letter_code
_entity_poly.pdbx_strand_id
1 'polypeptide(L)'
;MAHVIKGNNVTEYWLNEEQALLIATLSNTEKSSQVRYMLIKLFVAWRRGEIKQSYVQSIDYSSPAVMLGVLNHLQSQIKQKDHVIAELTPKAEALEGL
;
A
#
# COMPACT_ATOMS: atom_id res chain seq x y z
N MET A 1 5.42 -7.62 6.76
CA MET A 1 5.39 -6.45 7.67
C MET A 1 4.31 -6.69 8.72
N ALA A 2 4.44 -6.15 9.94
CA ALA A 2 3.37 -6.28 10.94
C ALA A 2 2.32 -5.20 10.69
N HIS A 3 1.06 -5.60 10.54
CA HIS A 3 -0.08 -4.71 10.31
C HIS A 3 -1.13 -4.95 11.38
N VAL A 4 -1.74 -3.88 11.91
CA VAL A 4 -2.82 -4.00 12.88
C VAL A 4 -4.14 -4.10 12.11
N ILE A 5 -4.79 -5.26 12.16
CA ILE A 5 -6.11 -5.47 11.56
C ILE A 5 -7.11 -5.74 12.68
N LYS A 6 -8.12 -4.86 12.83
CA LYS A 6 -9.15 -4.93 13.89
C LYS A 6 -8.57 -5.06 15.31
N GLY A 7 -7.47 -4.37 15.60
CA GLY A 7 -6.82 -4.37 16.92
C GLY A 7 -5.87 -5.55 17.17
N ASN A 8 -5.77 -6.51 16.25
CA ASN A 8 -4.80 -7.61 16.35
C ASN A 8 -3.54 -7.28 15.55
N ASN A 9 -2.37 -7.55 16.15
CA ASN A 9 -1.11 -7.55 15.44
C ASN A 9 -1.06 -8.75 14.49
N VAL A 10 -1.10 -8.50 13.20
CA VAL A 10 -1.04 -9.55 12.17
C VAL A 10 0.30 -9.43 11.44
N THR A 11 1.03 -10.54 11.36
CA THR A 11 2.24 -10.61 10.55
C THR A 11 1.86 -11.00 9.12
N GLU A 12 2.13 -10.12 8.17
CA GLU A 12 1.93 -10.41 6.75
C GLU A 12 3.18 -10.99 6.11
N TYR A 13 2.98 -12.07 5.34
CA TYR A 13 3.99 -12.76 4.56
C TYR A 13 3.64 -12.69 3.07
N TRP A 14 4.64 -12.36 2.25
CA TRP A 14 4.51 -12.37 0.79
C TRP A 14 4.88 -13.76 0.29
N LEU A 15 3.87 -14.53 -0.15
CA LEU A 15 4.02 -15.91 -0.58
C LEU A 15 3.91 -16.02 -2.10
N ASN A 16 4.67 -16.93 -2.68
CA ASN A 16 4.43 -17.38 -4.05
C ASN A 16 3.25 -18.39 -4.11
N GLU A 17 2.85 -18.78 -5.32
CA GLU A 17 1.72 -19.71 -5.56
C GLU A 17 1.86 -21.02 -4.77
N GLU A 18 3.03 -21.66 -4.84
CA GLU A 18 3.29 -22.95 -4.20
C GLU A 18 3.23 -22.85 -2.67
N GLN A 19 3.83 -21.81 -2.11
CA GLN A 19 3.84 -21.54 -0.67
C GLN A 19 2.42 -21.28 -0.15
N ALA A 20 1.64 -20.45 -0.86
CA ALA A 20 0.26 -20.15 -0.46
C ALA A 20 -0.61 -21.42 -0.48
N LEU A 21 -0.46 -22.25 -1.51
CA LEU A 21 -1.23 -23.49 -1.64
C LEU A 21 -0.83 -24.53 -0.59
N LEU A 22 0.46 -24.65 -0.27
CA LEU A 22 0.96 -25.53 0.78
C LEU A 22 0.36 -25.16 2.14
N ILE A 23 0.42 -23.88 2.51
CA ILE A 23 -0.14 -23.39 3.78
C ILE A 23 -1.64 -23.63 3.85
N ALA A 24 -2.38 -23.36 2.76
CA ALA A 24 -3.82 -23.60 2.72
C ALA A 24 -4.19 -25.10 2.79
N THR A 25 -3.29 -25.97 2.33
CA THR A 25 -3.43 -27.43 2.43
C THR A 25 -3.18 -27.94 3.84
N LEU A 26 -2.17 -27.40 4.53
CA LEU A 26 -1.86 -27.76 5.90
C LEU A 26 -2.79 -27.13 6.95
N SER A 27 -3.55 -26.10 6.57
CA SER A 27 -4.50 -25.42 7.47
C SER A 27 -5.68 -26.32 7.85
N ASN A 28 -5.86 -26.57 9.15
CA ASN A 28 -6.99 -27.33 9.69
C ASN A 28 -8.15 -26.44 10.18
N THR A 29 -8.38 -25.32 9.50
CA THR A 29 -9.49 -24.41 9.83
C THR A 29 -10.76 -24.82 9.10
N GLU A 30 -11.94 -24.48 9.66
CA GLU A 30 -13.25 -24.73 9.04
C GLU A 30 -13.33 -24.15 7.61
N LYS A 31 -12.67 -23.02 7.37
CA LYS A 31 -12.67 -22.32 6.08
C LYS A 31 -11.56 -22.76 5.12
N SER A 32 -10.74 -23.73 5.50
CA SER A 32 -9.54 -24.12 4.74
C SER A 32 -9.86 -24.58 3.31
N SER A 33 -10.96 -25.33 3.12
CA SER A 33 -11.42 -25.77 1.80
C SER A 33 -11.80 -24.61 0.88
N GLN A 34 -12.51 -23.60 1.41
CA GLN A 34 -12.89 -22.41 0.64
C GLN A 34 -11.66 -21.57 0.29
N VAL A 35 -10.70 -21.45 1.19
CA VAL A 35 -9.44 -20.73 0.94
C VAL A 35 -8.63 -21.43 -0.16
N ARG A 36 -8.51 -22.76 -0.15
CA ARG A 36 -7.86 -23.51 -1.22
C ARG A 36 -8.52 -23.29 -2.57
N TYR A 37 -9.86 -23.39 -2.62
CA TYR A 37 -10.61 -23.15 -3.85
C TYR A 37 -10.40 -21.73 -4.39
N MET A 38 -10.42 -20.74 -3.50
CA MET A 38 -10.18 -19.34 -3.86
C MET A 38 -8.77 -19.14 -4.44
N LEU A 39 -7.73 -19.68 -3.80
CA LEU A 39 -6.35 -19.60 -4.29
C LEU A 39 -6.21 -20.23 -5.67
N ILE A 40 -6.71 -21.47 -5.85
CA ILE A 40 -6.65 -22.17 -7.14
C ILE A 40 -7.35 -21.35 -8.23
N LYS A 41 -8.57 -20.84 -7.96
CA LYS A 41 -9.32 -20.03 -8.92
C LYS A 41 -8.55 -18.77 -9.32
N LEU A 42 -7.93 -18.10 -8.36
CA LEU A 42 -7.15 -16.88 -8.59
C LEU A 42 -5.92 -17.16 -9.46
N PHE A 43 -5.13 -18.19 -9.14
CA PHE A 43 -3.95 -18.54 -9.93
C PHE A 43 -4.29 -19.05 -11.33
N VAL A 44 -5.39 -19.80 -11.49
CA VAL A 44 -5.88 -20.22 -12.81
C VAL A 44 -6.30 -19.01 -13.65
N ALA A 45 -7.07 -18.07 -13.08
CA ALA A 45 -7.50 -16.86 -13.78
C ALA A 45 -6.30 -15.97 -14.16
N TRP A 46 -5.29 -15.85 -13.28
CA TRP A 46 -4.04 -15.16 -13.59
C TRP A 46 -3.27 -15.84 -14.75
N ARG A 47 -3.13 -17.17 -14.73
CA ARG A 47 -2.47 -17.94 -15.79
C ARG A 47 -3.19 -17.85 -17.14
N ARG A 48 -4.51 -17.66 -17.11
CA ARG A 48 -5.35 -17.41 -18.29
C ARG A 48 -5.34 -15.96 -18.76
N GLY A 49 -4.67 -15.06 -18.03
CA GLY A 49 -4.65 -13.62 -18.34
C GLY A 49 -5.98 -12.90 -18.05
N GLU A 50 -6.91 -13.53 -17.33
CA GLU A 50 -8.20 -12.95 -16.93
C GLU A 50 -8.03 -11.90 -15.82
N ILE A 51 -6.95 -12.02 -15.04
CA ILE A 51 -6.57 -11.05 -14.01
C ILE A 51 -5.24 -10.43 -14.42
N LYS A 52 -5.27 -9.14 -14.75
CA LYS A 52 -4.04 -8.35 -14.90
C LYS A 52 -3.50 -8.03 -13.51
N GLN A 53 -2.23 -8.33 -13.27
CA GLN A 53 -1.54 -7.84 -12.08
C GLN A 53 -1.66 -6.31 -12.09
N SER A 54 -2.43 -5.75 -11.16
CA SER A 54 -2.36 -4.33 -10.88
C SER A 54 -1.04 -4.10 -10.18
N TYR A 55 0.03 -3.93 -10.96
CA TYR A 55 1.24 -3.35 -10.42
C TYR A 55 0.82 -2.01 -9.82
N VAL A 56 1.03 -1.85 -8.51
CA VAL A 56 1.21 -0.51 -7.95
C VAL A 56 2.26 0.10 -8.86
N GLN A 57 1.93 1.18 -9.57
CA GLN A 57 2.86 1.82 -10.49
C GLN A 57 4.10 2.22 -9.70
N SER A 58 5.11 1.35 -9.70
CA SER A 58 6.38 1.63 -9.06
C SER A 58 7.01 2.72 -9.91
N ILE A 59 7.12 3.91 -9.35
CA ILE A 59 7.80 5.02 -10.00
C ILE A 59 9.24 4.57 -10.21
N ASP A 60 9.69 4.56 -11.46
CA ASP A 60 11.08 4.24 -11.80
C ASP A 60 11.99 5.41 -11.40
N TYR A 61 12.51 5.35 -10.18
CA TYR A 61 13.44 6.35 -9.64
C TYR A 61 14.83 6.25 -10.25
N SER A 62 15.14 5.24 -11.08
CA SER A 62 16.42 5.18 -11.81
C SER A 62 16.45 6.13 -13.00
N SER A 63 15.28 6.61 -13.47
CA SER A 63 15.18 7.63 -14.51
C SER A 63 15.38 9.04 -13.95
N PRO A 64 16.44 9.78 -14.36
CA PRO A 64 16.67 11.15 -13.87
C PRO A 64 15.52 12.10 -14.17
N ALA A 65 14.85 11.93 -15.31
CA ALA A 65 13.71 12.77 -15.71
C ALA A 65 12.50 12.55 -14.79
N VAL A 66 12.23 11.29 -14.40
CA VAL A 66 11.15 10.95 -13.46
C VAL A 66 11.46 11.52 -12.08
N MET A 67 12.70 11.35 -11.61
CA MET A 67 13.16 11.90 -10.32
C MET A 67 13.03 13.43 -10.26
N LEU A 68 13.44 14.14 -11.32
CA LEU A 68 13.29 15.60 -11.40
C LEU A 68 11.82 16.04 -11.36
N GLY A 69 10.92 15.32 -12.04
CA GLY A 69 9.48 15.60 -11.98
C GLY A 69 8.91 15.47 -10.57
N VAL A 70 9.29 14.41 -9.85
CA VAL A 70 8.88 14.20 -8.44
C VAL A 70 9.43 15.30 -7.54
N LEU A 71 10.71 15.67 -7.68
CA LEU A 71 11.34 16.72 -6.88
C LEU A 71 10.67 18.08 -7.10
N ASN A 72 10.35 18.44 -8.34
CA ASN A 72 9.66 19.69 -8.66
C ASN A 72 8.27 19.75 -8.01
N HIS A 73 7.52 18.64 -8.06
CA HIS A 73 6.22 18.56 -7.41
C HIS A 73 6.35 18.73 -5.89
N LEU A 74 7.27 18.01 -5.24
CA LEU A 74 7.50 18.12 -3.81
C LEU A 74 7.91 19.54 -3.40
N GLN A 75 8.75 20.20 -4.19
CA GLN A 75 9.14 21.58 -3.94
C GLN A 75 7.94 22.55 -4.02
N SER A 76 7.03 22.34 -4.99
CA SER A 76 5.78 23.11 -5.09
C SER A 76 4.91 22.91 -3.85
N GLN A 77 4.78 21.67 -3.38
CA GLN A 77 3.98 21.34 -2.20
C GLN A 77 4.55 21.96 -0.92
N ILE A 78 5.90 22.01 -0.78
CA ILE A 78 6.56 22.65 0.35
C ILE A 78 6.27 24.15 0.35
N LYS A 79 6.47 24.83 -0.78
CA LYS A 79 6.18 26.27 -0.90
C LYS A 79 4.73 26.61 -0.55
N GLN A 80 3.79 25.79 -1.02
CA GLN A 80 2.37 25.98 -0.69
C GLN A 80 2.11 25.83 0.81
N LYS A 81 2.70 24.82 1.45
CA LYS A 81 2.57 24.59 2.89
C LYS A 81 3.19 25.71 3.71
N ASP A 82 4.37 26.19 3.32
CA ASP A 82 5.05 27.30 3.99
C ASP A 82 4.19 28.58 3.94
N HIS A 83 3.54 28.84 2.80
CA HIS A 83 2.61 29.96 2.68
C HIS A 83 1.41 29.84 3.62
N VAL A 84 0.79 28.66 3.68
CA VAL A 84 -0.34 28.39 4.58
C VAL A 84 0.08 28.52 6.05
N ILE A 85 1.28 28.05 6.42
CA ILE A 85 1.80 28.21 7.78
C ILE A 85 1.98 29.70 8.10
N ALA A 86 2.60 30.46 7.21
CA ALA A 86 2.80 31.89 7.41
C ALA A 86 1.48 32.66 7.61
N GLU A 87 0.38 32.22 6.98
CA GLU A 87 -0.96 32.79 7.19
C GLU A 87 -1.58 32.35 8.53
N LEU A 88 -1.43 31.08 8.90
CA LEU A 88 -2.10 30.49 10.06
C LEU A 88 -1.38 30.76 11.39
N THR A 89 -0.06 30.91 11.40
CA THR A 89 0.74 31.20 12.61
C THR A 89 0.21 32.42 13.38
N PRO A 90 0.05 33.62 12.79
CA PRO A 90 -0.44 34.79 13.53
C PRO A 90 -1.89 34.61 14.01
N LYS A 91 -2.71 33.83 13.30
CA LYS A 91 -4.09 33.56 13.68
C LYS A 91 -4.18 32.62 14.90
N ALA A 92 -3.25 31.68 15.02
CA ALA A 92 -3.14 30.80 16.19
C ALA A 92 -2.68 31.59 17.42
N GLU A 93 -1.66 32.44 17.29
CA GLU A 93 -1.16 33.30 18.38
C GLU A 93 -2.25 34.26 18.91
N ALA A 94 -3.06 34.82 18.03
CA ALA A 94 -4.18 35.69 18.41
C ALA A 94 -5.32 34.95 19.16
N LEU A 95 -5.44 33.63 18.97
CA LEU A 95 -6.43 32.80 19.66
C LEU A 95 -5.93 32.28 21.02
N GLU A 96 -4.62 32.10 21.20
CA GLU A 96 -4.02 31.74 22.50
C GLU A 96 -4.00 32.90 23.50
N GLY A 97 -4.06 34.14 23.02
CA GLY A 97 -4.12 35.34 23.85
C GLY A 97 -5.53 35.74 24.33
N LEU A 98 -6.53 34.89 24.13
CA LEU A 98 -7.95 35.13 24.44
C LEU A 98 -8.41 34.30 25.64
#